data_AF-A0A8J1TS68-F1
#
_entry.id   AF-A0A8J1TS68-F1
#
_cell.length_a   1.000
_cell.length_b   1.000
_cell.length_c   1.000
_cell.angle_alpha   90.00
_cell.angle_beta   90.00
_cell.angle_gamma   90.00
#
_symmetry.space_group_name_H-M   'P 1'
#
loop_
_entity.id
_entity.type
_entity.pdbx_description
1 polymer ?
#
loop_
_entity_poly.entity_id
_entity_poly.type
_entity_poly.pdbx_seq_one_letter_code
_entity_poly.pdbx_strand_id
1 'polypeptide(L)'
;MANITIPPTTDTPTYDYTFNFYFNFLFGLTSRTFGVAGNILNIIVLTRPKMKNPNTLILTWMAVADLCNLLIGLPKFVWQANESSFAPSKKTDLGFNIYFKFIILTFAYVFIMAMNWLTVLLTAFRYIAVCWPTKV
;
A
#
# COMPACT_ATOMS: atom_id res chain seq x y z
N MET A 1 8.64 51.33 7.46
CA MET A 1 7.58 50.32 7.60
C MET A 1 7.40 49.68 6.24
N ALA A 2 7.96 48.49 6.02
CA ALA A 2 7.85 47.80 4.73
C ALA A 2 6.45 47.16 4.65
N ASN A 3 5.66 47.59 3.67
CA ASN A 3 4.34 47.04 3.41
C ASN A 3 4.53 45.68 2.71
N ILE A 4 4.37 44.59 3.45
CA ILE A 4 4.45 43.23 2.91
C ILE A 4 3.16 43.02 2.11
N THR A 5 3.22 43.27 0.81
CA THR A 5 2.20 42.83 -0.14
C THR A 5 2.20 41.31 -0.15
N ILE A 6 1.19 40.73 0.49
CA ILE A 6 0.86 39.31 0.38
C ILE A 6 0.62 39.04 -1.11
N PRO A 7 1.33 38.08 -1.74
CA PRO A 7 1.11 37.78 -3.14
C PRO A 7 -0.36 37.39 -3.34
N PRO A 8 -0.99 37.79 -4.46
CA PRO A 8 -2.36 37.39 -4.75
C PRO A 8 -2.42 35.87 -4.67
N THR A 9 -3.38 35.35 -3.91
CA THR A 9 -3.68 33.93 -3.84
C THR A 9 -3.87 33.47 -5.29
N THR A 10 -2.89 32.77 -5.84
CA THR A 10 -3.02 32.14 -7.15
C THR A 10 -4.25 31.25 -7.02
N ASP A 11 -5.33 31.60 -7.71
CA ASP A 11 -6.55 30.82 -7.82
C ASP A 11 -6.16 29.49 -8.48
N THR A 12 -5.67 28.54 -7.68
CA THR A 12 -5.48 27.16 -8.11
C THR A 12 -6.83 26.70 -8.61
N PRO A 13 -6.97 26.37 -9.91
CA PRO A 13 -8.27 26.18 -10.51
C PRO A 13 -9.01 25.06 -9.77
N THR A 14 -10.24 25.33 -9.36
CA THR A 14 -11.15 24.37 -8.70
C THR A 14 -11.27 23.03 -9.45
N TYR A 15 -11.00 23.03 -10.76
CA TYR A 15 -10.89 21.86 -11.62
C TYR A 15 -9.75 20.91 -11.23
N ASP A 16 -8.60 21.41 -10.77
CA ASP A 16 -7.46 20.57 -10.38
C ASP A 16 -7.78 19.74 -9.14
N TYR A 17 -8.44 20.32 -8.14
CA TYR A 17 -8.81 19.59 -6.92
C TYR A 17 -9.87 18.53 -7.17
N THR A 18 -10.87 18.87 -7.98
CA THR A 18 -11.96 17.96 -8.35
C THR A 18 -11.42 16.78 -9.16
N PHE A 19 -10.59 17.06 -10.18
CA PHE A 19 -9.94 16.02 -10.98
C PHE A 19 -9.06 15.11 -10.11
N ASN A 20 -8.22 15.69 -9.25
CA ASN A 20 -7.36 14.91 -8.35
C ASN A 20 -8.17 14.05 -7.38
N PHE A 21 -9.29 14.54 -6.86
CA PHE A 21 -10.15 13.75 -5.98
C PHE A 21 -10.70 12.52 -6.70
N TYR A 22 -11.33 12.70 -7.86
CA TYR A 22 -11.88 11.57 -8.64
C TYR A 22 -10.78 10.61 -9.06
N PHE A 23 -9.64 11.13 -9.53
CA PHE A 23 -8.50 10.32 -9.92
C PHE A 23 -7.99 9.47 -8.75
N ASN A 24 -7.69 10.07 -7.60
CA ASN A 24 -7.18 9.36 -6.43
C ASN A 24 -8.20 8.35 -5.85
N PHE A 25 -9.48 8.70 -5.87
CA PHE A 25 -10.53 7.81 -5.36
C PHE A 25 -10.74 6.60 -6.28
N LEU A 26 -10.91 6.82 -7.58
CA LEU A 26 -11.13 5.75 -8.56
C LEU A 26 -9.92 4.82 -8.65
N PHE A 27 -8.72 5.37 -8.85
CA PHE A 27 -7.49 4.55 -8.90
C PHE A 27 -7.19 3.89 -7.56
N GLY A 28 -7.41 4.60 -6.46
CA GLY A 28 -7.12 4.10 -5.12
C GLY A 28 -8.01 2.92 -4.72
N LEU A 29 -9.31 2.98 -5.01
CA LEU A 29 -10.23 1.90 -4.66
C LEU A 29 -10.03 0.67 -5.57
N THR A 30 -9.93 0.89 -6.88
CA THR A 30 -9.80 -0.18 -7.87
C THR A 30 -8.51 -0.98 -7.72
N SER A 31 -7.37 -0.30 -7.51
CA SER A 31 -6.08 -0.98 -7.30
C SER A 31 -6.07 -1.83 -6.03
N ARG A 32 -6.71 -1.35 -4.94
CA ARG A 32 -6.78 -2.09 -3.68
C ARG A 32 -7.70 -3.30 -3.77
N THR A 33 -8.87 -3.19 -4.39
CA THR A 33 -9.77 -4.34 -4.56
C THR A 33 -9.15 -5.42 -5.44
N PHE A 34 -8.48 -5.01 -6.53
CA PHE A 34 -7.73 -5.93 -7.37
C PHE A 34 -6.56 -6.58 -6.62
N GLY A 35 -5.81 -5.79 -5.83
CA GLY A 35 -4.72 -6.29 -5.00
C GLY A 35 -5.20 -7.31 -3.95
N VAL A 36 -6.33 -7.06 -3.30
CA VAL A 36 -6.92 -8.02 -2.34
C VAL A 36 -7.35 -9.29 -3.05
N ALA A 37 -8.09 -9.18 -4.16
CA ALA A 37 -8.57 -10.34 -4.91
C ALA A 37 -7.40 -11.19 -5.44
N GLY A 38 -6.37 -10.56 -6.01
CA GLY A 38 -5.19 -11.23 -6.54
C GLY A 38 -4.38 -11.96 -5.46
N ASN A 39 -4.16 -11.33 -4.31
CA ASN A 39 -3.41 -11.95 -3.22
C ASN A 39 -4.19 -13.08 -2.53
N ILE A 40 -5.52 -12.96 -2.40
CA ILE A 40 -6.37 -14.07 -1.91
C ILE A 40 -6.29 -15.26 -2.88
N LEU A 41 -6.41 -15.01 -4.19
CA LEU A 41 -6.29 -16.06 -5.19
C LEU A 41 -4.93 -16.75 -5.14
N ASN A 42 -3.84 -15.98 -4.96
CA ASN A 42 -2.50 -16.52 -4.77
C ASN A 42 -2.45 -17.46 -3.56
N ILE A 43 -2.99 -17.06 -2.41
CA ILE A 43 -3.04 -17.92 -1.22
C ILE A 43 -3.82 -19.21 -1.52
N ILE A 44 -5.01 -19.11 -2.13
CA ILE A 44 -5.84 -20.28 -2.45
C ILE A 44 -5.11 -21.26 -3.37
N VAL A 45 -4.45 -20.76 -4.41
CA VAL A 45 -3.70 -21.60 -5.37
C VAL A 45 -2.49 -22.24 -4.72
N LEU A 46 -1.72 -21.47 -3.94
CA LEU A 46 -0.46 -21.90 -3.33
C LEU A 46 -0.67 -22.83 -2.11
N THR A 47 -1.84 -22.76 -1.46
CA THR A 47 -2.18 -23.64 -0.33
C THR A 47 -2.57 -25.07 -0.79
N ARG A 48 -2.67 -25.32 -2.10
CA ARG A 48 -3.01 -26.65 -2.63
C ARG A 48 -1.95 -27.70 -2.23
N PRO A 49 -2.35 -28.86 -1.65
CA PRO A 49 -1.43 -29.85 -1.06
C PRO A 49 -0.34 -30.38 -1.99
N LYS A 50 -0.58 -30.38 -3.30
CA LYS A 50 0.36 -30.86 -4.33
C LYS A 50 1.53 -29.91 -4.61
N MET A 51 1.55 -28.71 -4.02
CA MET A 51 2.55 -27.66 -4.32
C MET A 51 3.42 -27.28 -3.11
N LYS A 52 3.56 -28.13 -2.09
CA LYS A 52 4.36 -27.85 -0.88
C LYS A 52 5.88 -27.86 -1.15
N ASN A 53 6.36 -26.84 -1.85
CA ASN A 53 7.77 -26.55 -2.07
C ASN A 53 8.17 -25.27 -1.32
N PRO A 54 9.45 -25.10 -0.96
CA PRO A 54 9.93 -23.90 -0.28
C PRO A 54 9.59 -22.60 -1.04
N ASN A 55 9.60 -22.63 -2.38
CA ASN A 55 9.19 -21.51 -3.23
C ASN A 55 7.72 -21.11 -3.02
N THR A 56 6.83 -22.11 -2.91
CA THR A 56 5.39 -21.90 -2.68
C THR A 56 5.12 -21.33 -1.29
N LEU A 57 5.90 -21.74 -0.29
CA LEU A 57 5.83 -21.20 1.06
C LEU A 57 6.18 -19.70 1.08
N ILE A 58 7.28 -19.31 0.44
CA ILE A 58 7.71 -17.90 0.35
C ILE A 58 6.68 -17.05 -0.40
N LEU A 59 6.14 -17.57 -1.51
CA LEU A 59 5.07 -16.91 -2.26
C LEU A 59 3.80 -16.72 -1.42
N THR A 60 3.48 -17.67 -0.55
CA THR A 60 2.31 -17.57 0.34
C THR A 60 2.53 -16.47 1.38
N TRP A 61 3.70 -16.42 2.02
CA TRP A 61 4.04 -15.36 2.97
C TRP A 61 4.11 -13.97 2.32
N MET A 62 4.55 -13.90 1.08
CA MET A 62 4.53 -12.66 0.29
C MET A 62 3.09 -12.18 0.06
N ALA A 63 2.19 -13.06 -0.38
CA ALA A 63 0.78 -12.72 -0.57
C ALA A 63 0.09 -12.32 0.74
N VAL A 64 0.46 -12.93 1.87
CA VAL A 64 -0.03 -12.54 3.21
C VAL A 64 0.48 -11.14 3.59
N ALA A 65 1.76 -10.84 3.37
CA ALA A 65 2.32 -9.51 3.65
C ALA A 65 1.65 -8.41 2.82
N ASP A 66 1.34 -8.69 1.55
CA ASP A 66 0.60 -7.77 0.68
C ASP A 66 -0.82 -7.52 1.17
N LEU A 67 -1.55 -8.57 1.59
CA LEU A 67 -2.87 -8.41 2.19
C LEU A 67 -2.84 -7.60 3.47
N CYS A 68 -1.88 -7.86 4.36
CA CYS A 68 -1.70 -7.07 5.59
C CYS A 68 -1.44 -5.60 5.28
N ASN A 69 -0.56 -5.31 4.31
CA ASN A 69 -0.28 -3.93 3.90
C ASN A 69 -1.51 -3.23 3.29
N LEU A 70 -2.28 -3.93 2.45
CA LEU A 70 -3.52 -3.41 1.87
C LEU A 70 -4.57 -3.09 2.96
N LEU A 71 -4.71 -3.95 3.98
CA LEU A 71 -5.63 -3.74 5.10
C LEU A 71 -5.20 -2.58 6.00
N ILE A 72 -3.91 -2.50 6.34
CA ILE A 72 -3.36 -1.39 7.17
C ILE A 72 -3.45 -0.06 6.43
N GLY A 73 -3.45 -0.08 5.09
CA GLY A 73 -3.68 1.10 4.26
C GLY A 73 -5.14 1.58 4.18
N LEU A 74 -6.13 0.80 4.63
CA LEU A 74 -7.55 1.17 4.53
C LEU A 74 -7.93 2.41 5.35
N PRO A 75 -7.51 2.56 6.63
CA PRO A 75 -7.80 3.76 7.41
C PRO A 75 -7.28 5.04 6.74
N LYS A 76 -6.12 4.98 6.07
CA LYS A 76 -5.57 6.10 5.29
C LYS A 76 -6.52 6.53 4.19
N PHE A 77 -7.00 5.55 3.44
CA PHE A 77 -7.83 5.76 2.27
C PHE A 77 -9.19 6.34 2.69
N VAL A 78 -9.79 5.77 3.74
CA VAL A 78 -11.05 6.28 4.31
C VAL A 78 -10.86 7.70 4.85
N TRP A 79 -9.75 7.98 5.54
CA TRP A 79 -9.45 9.32 6.04
C TRP A 79 -9.32 10.34 4.90
N GLN A 80 -8.51 10.05 3.89
CA GLN A 80 -8.34 10.93 2.72
C GLN A 80 -9.65 11.14 1.96
N ALA A 81 -10.50 10.11 1.83
CA ALA A 81 -11.81 10.24 1.18
C ALA A 81 -12.77 11.16 1.96
N ASN A 82 -12.69 11.14 3.30
CA ASN A 82 -13.50 12.02 4.16
C ASN A 82 -13.01 13.47 4.15
N GLU A 83 -11.69 13.70 4.21
CA GLU A 83 -11.09 15.05 4.15
C GLU A 83 -11.28 15.75 2.81
N SER A 84 -11.35 15.00 1.72
CA SER A 84 -11.58 15.58 0.39
C SER A 84 -13.05 15.85 0.08
N SER A 85 -13.98 15.25 0.84
CA SER A 85 -15.42 15.47 0.70
C SER A 85 -15.97 16.63 1.55
N PHE A 86 -15.26 17.04 2.60
CA PHE A 86 -15.62 18.17 3.45
C PHE A 86 -14.48 19.20 3.45
N ALA A 87 -14.80 20.46 3.12
CA ALA A 87 -13.91 21.60 3.05
C ALA A 87 -12.67 21.56 3.99
N PRO A 88 -11.51 22.13 3.60
CA PRO A 88 -10.18 21.97 4.25
C PRO A 88 -10.05 22.53 5.68
N SER A 89 -11.15 22.81 6.36
CA SER A 89 -11.19 23.34 7.72
C SER A 89 -11.56 22.25 8.72
N LYS A 90 -10.65 21.32 8.97
CA LYS A 90 -10.60 20.63 10.26
C LYS A 90 -9.17 20.58 10.74
N LYS A 91 -8.91 21.28 11.85
CA LYS A 91 -7.73 21.07 12.69
C LYS A 91 -7.69 19.58 12.98
N THR A 92 -6.83 18.86 12.28
CA THR A 92 -6.66 17.44 12.49
C THR A 92 -6.15 17.24 13.90
N ASP A 93 -6.86 16.40 14.67
CA ASP A 93 -6.49 16.14 16.06
C ASP A 93 -5.04 15.67 16.09
N LEU A 94 -4.19 16.38 16.83
CA LEU A 94 -2.75 16.10 16.89
C LEU A 94 -2.51 14.64 17.29
N GLY A 95 -3.38 14.10 18.17
CA GLY A 95 -3.37 12.70 18.55
C GLY A 95 -3.63 11.74 17.39
N PHE A 96 -4.60 12.05 16.52
CA PHE A 96 -4.88 11.22 15.33
C PHE A 96 -3.73 11.24 14.34
N ASN A 97 -3.12 12.41 14.09
CA ASN A 97 -1.96 12.53 13.21
C ASN A 97 -0.75 11.76 13.72
N ILE A 98 -0.48 11.81 15.02
CA ILE A 98 0.62 11.05 15.65
C ILE A 98 0.33 9.56 15.56
N TYR A 99 -0.85 9.11 15.98
CA TYR A 99 -1.25 7.70 15.88
C TYR A 99 -1.10 7.17 14.45
N PHE A 100 -1.61 7.90 13.47
CA PHE A 100 -1.57 7.51 12.08
C PHE A 100 -0.14 7.46 11.52
N LYS A 101 0.67 8.49 11.75
CA LYS A 101 2.05 8.56 11.23
C LYS A 101 3.00 7.58 11.92
N PHE A 102 2.86 7.35 13.22
CA PHE A 102 3.82 6.52 13.95
C PHE A 102 3.44 5.05 13.97
N ILE A 103 2.15 4.71 14.01
CA ILE A 103 1.73 3.31 14.10
C ILE A 103 1.45 2.81 12.70
N ILE A 104 0.40 3.32 12.04
CA ILE A 104 -0.09 2.77 10.77
C ILE A 104 0.99 2.84 9.68
N LEU A 105 1.67 3.97 9.53
CA LEU A 105 2.69 4.15 8.50
C LEU A 105 3.93 3.28 8.77
N THR A 106 4.38 3.19 10.02
CA THR A 106 5.53 2.34 10.39
C THR A 106 5.23 0.88 10.12
N PHE A 107 4.06 0.38 10.52
CA PHE A 107 3.66 -0.99 10.23
C PHE A 107 3.59 -1.24 8.71
N ALA A 108 3.02 -0.32 7.93
CA ALA A 108 3.01 -0.44 6.47
C ALA A 108 4.43 -0.55 5.89
N TYR A 109 5.39 0.26 6.36
CA TYR A 109 6.78 0.15 5.94
C TYR A 109 7.43 -1.18 6.32
N VAL A 110 7.10 -1.75 7.49
CA VAL A 110 7.57 -3.07 7.90
C VAL A 110 7.06 -4.15 6.95
N PHE A 111 5.78 -4.13 6.56
CA PHE A 111 5.23 -5.09 5.60
C PHE A 111 5.84 -4.95 4.21
N ILE A 112 6.03 -3.72 3.73
CA ILE A 112 6.73 -3.46 2.45
C ILE A 112 8.16 -3.99 2.51
N MET A 113 8.87 -3.76 3.62
CA MET A 113 10.22 -4.26 3.81
C MET A 113 10.25 -5.79 3.80
N ALA A 114 9.34 -6.44 4.54
CA ALA A 114 9.21 -7.90 4.58
C ALA A 114 8.94 -8.48 3.18
N MET A 115 8.01 -7.89 2.41
CA MET A 115 7.70 -8.29 1.03
C MET A 115 8.94 -8.20 0.13
N ASN A 116 9.72 -7.12 0.23
CA ASN A 116 10.95 -6.97 -0.55
C ASN A 116 11.98 -8.05 -0.22
N TRP A 117 12.21 -8.33 1.06
CA TRP A 117 13.13 -9.40 1.47
C TRP A 117 12.66 -10.79 1.06
N LEU A 118 11.35 -11.07 1.13
CA LEU A 118 10.77 -12.31 0.62
C LEU A 118 10.93 -12.44 -0.90
N THR A 119 10.86 -11.33 -1.64
CA THR A 119 11.11 -11.30 -3.10
C THR A 119 12.55 -11.63 -3.43
N VAL A 120 13.51 -11.05 -2.69
CA VAL A 120 14.94 -11.37 -2.82
C VAL A 120 15.17 -12.85 -2.51
N LEU A 121 14.60 -13.33 -1.41
CA LEU A 121 14.75 -14.73 -0.99
C LEU A 121 14.17 -15.70 -2.03
N LEU A 122 12.97 -15.43 -2.55
CA LEU A 122 12.35 -16.20 -3.63
C LEU A 122 13.24 -16.26 -4.88
N THR A 123 13.81 -15.11 -5.25
CA THR A 123 14.69 -15.00 -6.42
C THR A 123 15.97 -15.82 -6.22
N ALA A 124 16.56 -15.76 -5.03
CA ALA A 124 17.72 -16.55 -4.68
C ALA A 124 17.42 -18.06 -4.73
N PHE A 125 16.30 -18.52 -4.16
CA PHE A 125 15.90 -19.93 -4.24
C PHE A 125 15.68 -20.41 -5.67
N ARG A 126 15.06 -19.59 -6.53
CA ARG A 126 14.88 -19.90 -7.95
C ARG A 126 16.22 -19.96 -8.68
N TYR A 127 17.14 -19.04 -8.38
CA TYR A 127 18.49 -19.03 -8.95
C TYR A 127 19.27 -20.30 -8.59
N ILE A 128 19.27 -20.67 -7.30
CA ILE A 128 19.94 -21.89 -6.82
C ILE A 128 19.35 -23.13 -7.50
N ALA A 129 18.02 -23.24 -7.61
CA ALA A 129 17.38 -24.37 -8.25
C ALA A 129 17.76 -24.55 -9.73
N VAL A 130 18.06 -23.46 -10.43
CA VAL A 130 18.49 -23.49 -11.84
C VAL A 130 19.99 -23.78 -11.98
N CYS A 131 20.84 -23.13 -11.17
CA CYS A 131 22.29 -23.28 -11.27
C CYS A 131 22.81 -24.58 -10.63
N TRP A 132 22.08 -25.11 -9.65
CA TRP A 132 22.41 -26.34 -8.93
C TRP A 132 21.23 -27.31 -9.00
N PRO A 133 20.94 -27.87 -10.18
CA PRO A 133 19.93 -28.92 -10.28
C PRO A 133 20.41 -30.12 -9.47
N THR A 134 19.87 -30.30 -8.27
CA THR A 134 20.03 -31.53 -7.50
C THR A 134 19.42 -32.67 -8.31
N LYS A 135 20.29 -33.47 -8.94
CA LYS A 135 19.89 -34.76 -9.51
C LYS A 135 19.39 -35.63 -8.36
N VAL A 136 18.11 -35.98 -8.39
CA VAL A 136 17.55 -37.11 -7.66
C VAL A 136 17.37 -38.24 -8.66
#